data_AF-A0A5C4MKK7-F1
#
_entry.id   AF-A0A5C4MKK7-F1
#
_cell.length_a   1.000
_cell.length_b   1.000
_cell.length_c   1.000
_cell.angle_alpha   90.00
_cell.angle_beta   90.00
_cell.angle_gamma   90.00
#
_symmetry.space_group_name_H-M   'P 1'
#
loop_
_entity.id
_entity.type
_entity.pdbx_description
1 polymer ?
#
loop_
_entity_poly.entity_id
_entity_poly.type
_entity_poly.pdbx_seq_one_letter_code
_entity_poly.pdbx_strand_id
1 'polypeptide(L)'
;MNLAPIVKLIRAYDATEWEIFISEWQKGLSGYASVKRLGGAGDLGRDVIGLVNADACQGVWDNYQCKHYEVPLATPKACEDAGKIIYHAFRGQFTPPRKCSFVAPRGPTTELRDLLLNPDKFKAEVIATWDTRVAGRVVAGERHVLVGALKVYVEAYDFTSFSYATIDEILDDHRKTTYWASRFGGALPPAPGGVTPSAIAPSEAVYVDKLLEVYSEQAGNVITCVADLNAHDQWRDDLQKQRVRFYDAEAFMAHYRDQTEPGTIEDFAEQIHDAIEPAIAAESVAFSRLTAALTAAAQTTPASILTPSAKVRVKQGVCHQLANNDPPYRVCWKA
;
A
#
# COMPACT_ATOMS: atom_id res chain seq x y z
N MET A 1 -8.41 -1.66 13.35
CA MET A 1 -7.37 -0.76 13.91
C MET A 1 -8.06 0.52 14.37
N ASN A 2 -7.77 1.03 15.56
CA ASN A 2 -8.29 2.34 15.99
C ASN A 2 -7.48 3.44 15.30
N LEU A 3 -8.11 4.24 14.43
CA LEU A 3 -7.43 5.32 13.69
C LEU A 3 -7.22 6.59 14.53
N ALA A 4 -7.89 6.74 15.68
CA ALA A 4 -7.84 7.97 16.46
C ALA A 4 -6.41 8.40 16.89
N PRO A 5 -5.52 7.50 17.36
CA PRO A 5 -4.14 7.88 17.70
C PRO A 5 -3.33 8.34 16.48
N ILE A 6 -3.53 7.69 15.33
CA ILE A 6 -2.86 8.02 14.06
C ILE A 6 -3.31 9.40 13.58
N VAL A 7 -4.62 9.66 13.58
CA VAL A 7 -5.16 10.97 13.20
C VAL A 7 -4.67 12.07 14.14
N LYS A 8 -4.56 11.80 15.45
CA LYS A 8 -4.00 12.75 16.42
C LYS A 8 -2.53 13.07 16.12
N LEU A 9 -1.72 12.07 15.78
CA LEU A 9 -0.32 12.25 15.39
C LEU A 9 -0.20 13.14 14.14
N ILE A 10 -0.93 12.80 13.08
CA ILE A 10 -0.88 13.54 11.81
C ILE A 10 -1.34 15.00 11.98
N ARG A 11 -2.37 15.25 12.79
CA ARG A 11 -2.85 16.61 13.08
C ARG A 11 -1.86 17.46 13.86
N ALA A 12 -0.86 16.85 14.50
CA ALA A 12 0.20 17.52 15.25
C ALA A 12 1.46 17.81 14.41
N TYR A 13 1.53 17.32 13.17
CA TYR A 13 2.62 17.67 12.25
C TYR A 13 2.70 19.19 12.03
N ASP A 14 3.88 19.69 11.71
CA ASP A 14 4.00 21.00 11.07
C ASP A 14 3.71 20.92 9.56
N ALA A 15 3.73 22.08 8.87
CA ALA A 15 3.46 22.14 7.43
C ALA A 15 4.49 21.35 6.60
N THR A 16 5.75 21.31 7.02
CA THR A 16 6.82 20.58 6.32
C THR A 16 6.64 19.07 6.50
N GLU A 17 6.40 18.63 7.73
CA GLU A 17 6.11 17.24 8.06
C GLU A 17 4.87 16.73 7.32
N TRP A 18 3.84 17.57 7.17
CA TRP A 18 2.66 17.24 6.38
C TRP A 18 2.98 17.01 4.91
N GLU A 19 3.73 17.90 4.27
CA GLU A 19 4.15 17.69 2.87
C GLU A 19 5.05 16.47 2.70
N ILE A 20 5.92 16.18 3.68
CA ILE A 20 6.73 14.96 3.68
C ILE A 20 5.82 13.73 3.71
N PHE A 21 4.81 13.72 4.58
CA PHE A 21 3.84 12.64 4.66
C PHE A 21 3.04 12.45 3.36
N ILE A 22 2.58 13.54 2.74
CA ILE A 22 1.89 13.47 1.44
C ILE A 22 2.83 13.00 0.32
N SER A 23 4.08 13.45 0.31
CA SER A 23 5.07 12.96 -0.65
C SER A 23 5.36 11.47 -0.46
N GLU A 24 5.45 10.99 0.78
CA GLU A 24 5.65 9.58 1.09
C GLU A 24 4.45 8.74 0.64
N TRP A 25 3.23 9.19 0.94
CA TRP A 25 1.99 8.56 0.46
C TRP A 25 2.02 8.36 -1.06
N GLN A 26 2.32 9.41 -1.82
CA GLN A 26 2.32 9.32 -3.28
C GLN A 26 3.50 8.52 -3.85
N LYS A 27 4.65 8.49 -3.16
CA LYS A 27 5.80 7.65 -3.56
C LYS A 27 5.54 6.16 -3.33
N GLY A 28 4.78 5.83 -2.29
CA GLY A 28 4.50 4.45 -1.92
C GLY A 28 3.46 3.76 -2.80
N LEU A 29 2.76 4.51 -3.66
CA LEU A 29 1.76 3.98 -4.60
C LEU A 29 2.33 3.85 -6.01
N SER A 30 1.82 2.88 -6.76
CA SER A 30 2.04 2.82 -8.21
C SER A 30 1.23 3.90 -8.93
N GLY A 31 1.81 4.58 -9.92
CA GLY A 31 1.06 5.49 -10.80
C GLY A 31 1.83 6.71 -11.30
N TYR A 32 2.95 7.04 -10.67
CA TYR A 32 3.84 8.12 -11.10
C TYR A 32 5.23 7.60 -11.44
N ALA A 33 5.81 8.14 -12.51
CA ALA A 33 7.23 7.94 -12.82
C ALA A 33 8.13 8.66 -11.81
N SER A 34 7.67 9.79 -11.26
CA SER A 34 8.38 10.50 -10.20
C SER A 34 7.43 11.33 -9.33
N VAL A 35 7.72 11.40 -8.04
CA VAL A 35 7.03 12.31 -7.10
C VAL A 35 8.04 13.31 -6.56
N LYS A 36 7.70 14.60 -6.63
CA LYS A 36 8.54 15.70 -6.14
C LYS A 36 7.80 16.52 -5.09
N ARG A 37 8.49 16.87 -4.01
CA ARG A 37 8.05 17.89 -3.05
C ARG A 37 8.76 19.18 -3.42
N LEU A 38 8.00 20.22 -3.76
CA LEU A 38 8.54 21.51 -4.19
C LEU A 38 8.38 22.60 -3.12
N GLY A 39 7.45 22.41 -2.16
CA GLY A 39 6.93 23.42 -1.24
C GLY A 39 7.92 24.50 -0.80
N GLY A 40 7.45 25.74 -0.79
CA GLY A 40 8.21 26.90 -0.33
C GLY A 40 8.03 28.12 -1.23
N ALA A 41 8.77 29.19 -0.94
CA ALA A 41 8.72 30.39 -1.77
C ALA A 41 9.17 30.08 -3.21
N GLY A 42 8.32 30.41 -4.20
CA GLY A 42 8.60 30.20 -5.63
C GLY A 42 8.10 28.89 -6.22
N ASP A 43 7.36 28.07 -5.45
CA ASP A 43 6.76 26.83 -5.93
C ASP A 43 5.61 27.03 -6.93
N LEU A 44 5.09 28.26 -7.04
CA LEU A 44 3.98 28.66 -7.92
C LEU A 44 2.66 27.92 -7.61
N GLY A 45 2.47 27.51 -6.35
CA GLY A 45 1.28 26.77 -5.88
C GLY A 45 1.41 25.24 -5.97
N ARG A 46 2.60 24.71 -6.26
CA ARG A 46 2.84 23.27 -6.34
C ARG A 46 3.50 22.78 -5.05
N ASP A 47 2.80 22.03 -4.21
CA ASP A 47 3.39 21.56 -2.95
C ASP A 47 4.04 20.18 -3.15
N VAL A 48 3.22 19.16 -3.45
CA VAL A 48 3.67 17.83 -3.85
C VAL A 48 3.09 17.49 -5.21
N ILE A 49 3.94 17.08 -6.16
CA ILE A 49 3.52 16.76 -7.52
C ILE A 49 3.83 15.31 -7.88
N GLY A 50 2.89 14.67 -8.57
CA GLY A 50 3.06 13.37 -9.20
C GLY A 50 3.23 13.53 -10.71
N LEU A 51 4.36 13.09 -11.25
CA LEU A 51 4.71 13.19 -12.66
C LEU A 51 4.47 11.83 -13.34
N VAL A 52 3.64 11.79 -14.38
CA VAL A 52 3.29 10.53 -15.07
C VAL A 52 4.32 10.18 -16.14
N ASN A 53 4.97 11.17 -16.76
CA ASN A 53 5.91 10.98 -17.86
C ASN A 53 7.17 11.86 -17.72
N ALA A 54 8.10 11.73 -18.67
CA ALA A 54 9.37 12.45 -18.67
C ALA A 54 9.21 13.97 -18.93
N ASP A 55 8.06 14.41 -19.45
CA ASP A 55 7.79 15.82 -19.75
C ASP A 55 7.45 16.65 -18.49
N ALA A 56 7.44 16.01 -17.31
CA ALA A 56 7.22 16.65 -16.02
C ALA A 56 5.96 17.54 -16.00
N CYS A 57 6.05 18.77 -15.48
CA CYS A 57 4.92 19.73 -15.45
C CYS A 57 4.55 20.32 -16.82
N GLN A 58 5.18 19.88 -17.91
CA GLN A 58 4.75 20.17 -19.29
C GLN A 58 3.94 19.00 -19.90
N GLY A 59 3.93 17.84 -19.23
CA GLY A 59 3.15 16.66 -19.62
C GLY A 59 1.92 16.45 -18.75
N VAL A 60 1.64 15.18 -18.42
CA VAL A 60 0.56 14.81 -17.50
C VAL A 60 1.11 14.74 -16.08
N TRP A 61 0.53 15.54 -15.19
CA TRP A 61 0.91 15.61 -13.79
C TRP A 61 -0.27 15.96 -12.89
N ASP A 62 -0.18 15.55 -11.62
CA ASP A 62 -1.15 15.87 -10.59
C ASP A 62 -0.48 16.72 -9.49
N ASN A 63 -1.23 17.66 -8.94
CA ASN A 63 -0.85 18.51 -7.82
C ASN A 63 -1.61 18.09 -6.56
N TYR A 64 -0.89 17.90 -5.46
CA TYR A 64 -1.43 17.71 -4.13
C TYR A 64 -1.13 18.97 -3.33
N GLN A 65 -2.14 19.83 -3.21
CA GLN A 65 -2.05 21.12 -2.54
C GLN A 65 -2.24 20.92 -1.03
N CYS A 66 -1.12 20.86 -0.31
CA CYS A 66 -0.99 20.63 1.12
C CYS A 66 -1.42 21.84 1.95
N LYS A 67 -2.40 21.64 2.84
CA LYS A 67 -2.88 22.67 3.78
C LYS A 67 -2.94 22.12 5.19
N HIS A 68 -1.92 22.42 5.99
CA HIS A 68 -1.89 22.08 7.40
C HIS A 68 -2.28 23.30 8.25
N TYR A 69 -3.55 23.37 8.62
CA TYR A 69 -4.11 24.41 9.47
C TYR A 69 -4.71 23.82 10.74
N GLU A 70 -4.81 24.64 11.79
CA GLU A 70 -5.50 24.30 13.04
C GLU A 70 -7.02 24.16 12.89
N VAL A 71 -7.57 24.70 11.80
CA VAL A 71 -8.99 24.65 11.44
C VAL A 71 -9.17 24.00 10.06
N PRO A 72 -10.39 23.56 9.71
CA PRO A 72 -10.68 23.07 8.36
C PRO A 72 -10.33 24.11 7.27
N LEU A 73 -9.94 23.63 6.09
CA LEU A 73 -9.63 24.49 4.94
C LEU A 73 -10.88 25.27 4.51
N ALA A 74 -10.81 26.59 4.55
CA ALA A 74 -11.92 27.48 4.20
C ALA A 74 -11.90 27.87 2.71
N THR A 75 -13.09 28.17 2.18
CA THR A 75 -13.31 28.60 0.78
C THR A 75 -12.34 29.68 0.32
N PRO A 76 -12.11 30.79 1.07
CA PRO A 76 -11.26 31.86 0.55
C PRO A 76 -9.82 31.42 0.27
N LYS A 77 -9.28 30.51 1.07
CA LYS A 77 -7.91 30.01 0.89
C LYS A 77 -7.82 29.03 -0.27
N ALA A 78 -8.81 28.15 -0.42
CA ALA A 78 -8.89 27.26 -1.57
C ALA A 78 -9.04 28.02 -2.90
N CYS A 79 -9.83 29.11 -2.93
CA CYS A 79 -9.91 29.98 -4.11
C CYS A 79 -8.58 30.66 -4.42
N GLU A 80 -7.85 31.13 -3.40
CA GLU A 80 -6.51 31.72 -3.55
C GLU A 80 -5.54 30.72 -4.22
N ASP A 81 -5.50 29.49 -3.71
CA ASP A 81 -4.59 28.44 -4.19
C ASP A 81 -5.00 27.93 -5.59
N ALA A 82 -6.29 27.74 -5.86
CA ALA A 82 -6.80 27.42 -7.20
C ALA A 82 -6.44 28.52 -8.21
N GLY A 83 -6.61 29.79 -7.81
CA GLY A 83 -6.26 30.94 -8.64
C GLY A 83 -4.78 31.02 -8.99
N LYS A 84 -3.88 30.66 -8.06
CA LYS A 84 -2.43 30.53 -8.34
C LYS A 84 -2.14 29.49 -9.41
N ILE A 85 -2.71 28.29 -9.28
CA ILE A 85 -2.53 27.22 -10.27
C ILE A 85 -3.00 27.67 -11.65
N ILE A 86 -4.21 28.23 -11.74
CA ILE A 86 -4.79 28.69 -13.01
C ILE A 86 -3.94 29.79 -13.63
N TYR A 87 -3.51 30.77 -12.83
CA TYR A 87 -2.70 31.88 -13.33
C TYR A 87 -1.33 31.43 -13.84
N HIS A 88 -0.63 30.56 -13.12
CA HIS A 88 0.69 30.09 -13.55
C HIS A 88 0.60 29.16 -14.77
N ALA A 89 -0.50 28.41 -14.91
CA ALA A 89 -0.82 27.68 -16.14
C ALA A 89 -1.09 28.65 -17.32
N PHE A 90 -1.87 29.72 -17.10
CA PHE A 90 -2.08 30.78 -18.09
C PHE A 90 -0.77 31.44 -18.53
N ARG A 91 0.17 31.63 -17.60
CA ARG A 91 1.51 32.18 -17.88
C ARG A 91 2.47 31.18 -18.54
N GLY A 92 2.02 29.95 -18.83
CA GLY A 92 2.83 28.91 -19.47
C GLY A 92 3.96 28.36 -18.60
N GLN A 93 3.90 28.55 -17.27
CA GLN A 93 4.91 28.01 -16.36
C GLN A 93 4.81 26.47 -16.26
N PHE A 94 3.60 25.94 -16.51
CA PHE A 94 3.28 24.52 -16.59
C PHE A 94 1.95 24.34 -17.35
N THR A 95 1.69 23.13 -17.80
CA THR A 95 0.34 22.74 -18.29
C THR A 95 -0.62 22.62 -17.10
N PRO A 96 -1.93 22.85 -17.28
CA PRO A 96 -2.92 22.55 -16.24
C PRO A 96 -2.75 21.11 -15.71
N PRO A 97 -2.68 20.90 -14.39
CA PRO A 97 -2.58 19.56 -13.85
C PRO A 97 -3.85 18.77 -14.16
N ARG A 98 -3.71 17.46 -14.38
CA ARG A 98 -4.84 16.54 -14.56
C ARG A 98 -5.72 16.51 -13.30
N LYS A 99 -5.11 16.59 -12.11
CA LYS A 99 -5.79 16.76 -10.83
C LYS A 99 -5.07 17.78 -9.95
N CYS A 100 -5.81 18.60 -9.23
CA CYS A 100 -5.34 19.47 -8.17
C CYS A 100 -6.13 19.18 -6.89
N SER A 101 -5.62 18.27 -6.07
CA SER A 101 -6.29 17.78 -4.86
C SER A 101 -5.86 18.60 -3.65
N PHE A 102 -6.81 19.25 -2.97
CA PHE A 102 -6.56 19.85 -1.66
C PHE A 102 -6.40 18.75 -0.60
N VAL A 103 -5.28 18.75 0.11
CA VAL A 103 -4.98 17.77 1.16
C VAL A 103 -4.78 18.48 2.50
N ALA A 104 -5.78 18.36 3.36
CA ALA A 104 -5.83 18.99 4.67
C ALA A 104 -6.19 17.97 5.76
N PRO A 105 -5.43 17.83 6.86
CA PRO A 105 -5.71 16.83 7.91
C PRO A 105 -7.05 16.99 8.62
N ARG A 106 -7.62 18.21 8.59
CA ARG A 106 -8.92 18.57 9.16
C ARG A 106 -10.02 18.69 8.10
N GLY A 107 -9.70 18.37 6.84
CA GLY A 107 -10.62 18.45 5.70
C GLY A 107 -11.03 19.88 5.33
N PRO A 108 -11.86 20.04 4.28
CA PRO A 108 -12.50 21.30 3.94
C PRO A 108 -13.66 21.64 4.90
N THR A 109 -14.01 22.93 4.99
CA THR A 109 -15.31 23.34 5.59
C THR A 109 -16.48 22.74 4.79
N THR A 110 -17.66 22.66 5.40
CA THR A 110 -18.89 22.20 4.71
C THR A 110 -19.14 22.97 3.42
N GLU A 111 -19.02 24.30 3.47
CA GLU A 111 -19.19 25.18 2.33
C GLU A 111 -18.20 24.85 1.19
N LEU A 112 -16.90 24.75 1.50
CA LEU A 112 -15.89 24.41 0.50
C LEU A 112 -16.10 23.00 -0.05
N ARG A 113 -16.48 22.03 0.78
CA ARG A 113 -16.79 20.68 0.34
C ARG A 113 -17.91 20.69 -0.70
N ASP A 114 -18.99 21.40 -0.43
CA ASP A 114 -20.13 21.48 -1.35
C ASP A 114 -19.73 22.16 -2.67
N LEU A 115 -18.82 23.14 -2.63
CA LEU A 115 -18.26 23.74 -3.84
C LEU A 115 -17.38 22.75 -4.61
N LEU A 116 -16.45 22.05 -3.97
CA LEU A 116 -15.54 21.09 -4.64
C LEU A 116 -16.28 19.89 -5.23
N LEU A 117 -17.41 19.49 -4.64
CA LEU A 117 -18.30 18.46 -5.21
C LEU A 117 -19.16 18.98 -6.37
N ASN A 118 -19.17 20.29 -6.63
CA ASN A 118 -19.93 20.94 -7.71
C ASN A 118 -19.01 21.90 -8.49
N PRO A 119 -18.21 21.40 -9.46
CA PRO A 119 -17.19 22.20 -10.15
C PRO A 119 -17.68 23.53 -10.75
N ASP A 120 -18.92 23.57 -11.28
CA ASP A 120 -19.52 24.80 -11.80
C ASP A 120 -19.74 25.87 -10.71
N LYS A 121 -20.12 25.45 -9.50
CA LYS A 121 -20.27 26.36 -8.35
C LYS A 121 -18.91 26.85 -7.87
N PHE A 122 -17.91 25.97 -7.80
CA PHE A 122 -16.56 26.37 -7.43
C PHE A 122 -15.96 27.35 -8.44
N LYS A 123 -16.16 27.11 -9.74
CA LYS A 123 -15.82 28.03 -10.82
C LYS A 123 -16.47 29.40 -10.64
N ALA A 124 -17.79 29.43 -10.42
CA ALA A 124 -18.53 30.66 -10.21
C ALA A 124 -17.99 31.44 -8.99
N GLU A 125 -17.71 30.75 -7.89
CA GLU A 125 -17.13 31.36 -6.68
C GLU A 125 -15.75 31.94 -6.94
N VAL A 126 -14.85 31.20 -7.61
CA VAL A 126 -13.50 31.69 -7.95
C VAL A 126 -13.55 32.91 -8.85
N ILE A 127 -14.40 32.90 -9.89
CA ILE A 127 -14.56 34.05 -10.80
C ILE A 127 -15.13 35.27 -10.06
N ALA A 128 -16.21 35.08 -9.30
CA ALA A 128 -16.88 36.17 -8.58
C ALA A 128 -15.98 36.81 -7.52
N THR A 129 -15.04 36.04 -6.96
CA THR A 129 -14.17 36.48 -5.87
C THR A 129 -12.70 36.65 -6.26
N TRP A 130 -12.37 36.55 -7.55
CA TRP A 130 -10.99 36.61 -8.03
C TRP A 130 -10.27 37.88 -7.61
N ASP A 131 -10.86 39.05 -7.86
CA ASP A 131 -10.20 40.32 -7.59
C ASP A 131 -9.97 40.58 -6.10
N THR A 132 -10.78 39.98 -5.22
CA THR A 132 -10.66 40.13 -3.78
C THR A 132 -9.75 39.08 -3.16
N ARG A 133 -9.80 37.82 -3.63
CA ARG A 133 -9.10 36.68 -3.01
C ARG A 133 -7.83 36.25 -3.74
N VAL A 134 -7.75 36.45 -5.04
CA VAL A 134 -6.68 35.91 -5.90
C VAL A 134 -5.77 37.02 -6.41
N ALA A 135 -6.31 38.08 -7.02
CA ALA A 135 -5.56 39.03 -7.85
C ALA A 135 -4.27 39.57 -7.20
N GLY A 136 -4.31 39.92 -5.91
CA GLY A 136 -3.15 40.45 -5.17
C GLY A 136 -2.31 39.42 -4.43
N ARG A 137 -2.54 38.12 -4.66
CA ARG A 137 -1.95 37.02 -3.88
C ARG A 137 -1.26 35.97 -4.74
N VAL A 138 -1.26 36.14 -6.06
CA VAL A 138 -0.61 35.19 -6.97
C VAL A 138 0.89 35.44 -7.05
N VAL A 139 1.29 36.69 -7.25
CA VAL A 139 2.69 37.12 -7.30
C VAL A 139 2.88 38.23 -6.27
N ALA A 140 3.92 38.09 -5.44
CA ALA A 140 4.19 39.06 -4.38
C ALA A 140 4.48 40.45 -4.97
N GLY A 141 3.75 41.47 -4.50
CA GLY A 141 3.89 42.84 -4.96
C GLY A 141 3.12 43.18 -6.25
N GLU A 142 2.43 42.21 -6.87
CA GLU A 142 1.66 42.43 -8.10
C GLU A 142 0.15 42.21 -7.87
N ARG A 143 -0.66 42.80 -8.75
CA ARG A 143 -2.13 42.64 -8.75
C ARG A 143 -2.65 42.31 -10.14
N HIS A 144 -3.12 41.07 -10.31
CA HIS A 144 -3.63 40.54 -11.58
C HIS A 144 -5.15 40.41 -11.55
N VAL A 145 -5.85 41.49 -11.91
CA VAL A 145 -7.32 41.53 -11.98
C VAL A 145 -7.87 40.65 -13.12
N LEU A 146 -9.07 40.11 -12.96
CA LEU A 146 -9.66 39.15 -13.89
C LEU A 146 -10.22 39.83 -15.16
N VAL A 147 -9.34 40.18 -16.09
CA VAL A 147 -9.70 40.86 -17.35
C VAL A 147 -8.98 40.27 -18.56
N GLY A 148 -9.47 40.62 -19.76
CA GLY A 148 -8.82 40.29 -21.03
C GLY A 148 -8.54 38.79 -21.21
N ALA A 149 -7.33 38.46 -21.67
CA ALA A 149 -6.91 37.08 -21.94
C ALA A 149 -6.93 36.18 -20.70
N LEU A 150 -6.63 36.73 -19.51
CA LEU A 150 -6.70 35.97 -18.27
C LEU A 150 -8.14 35.56 -17.96
N LYS A 151 -9.10 36.48 -18.08
CA LYS A 151 -10.52 36.18 -17.88
C LYS A 151 -11.00 35.07 -18.81
N VAL A 152 -10.69 35.17 -20.11
CA VAL A 152 -11.03 34.14 -21.10
C VAL A 152 -10.45 32.79 -20.72
N TYR A 153 -9.19 32.76 -20.26
CA TYR A 153 -8.54 31.53 -19.83
C TYR A 153 -9.21 30.91 -18.59
N VAL A 154 -9.48 31.70 -17.54
CA VAL A 154 -10.16 31.22 -16.33
C VAL A 154 -11.57 30.71 -16.66
N GLU A 155 -12.31 31.41 -17.52
CA GLU A 155 -13.63 30.98 -17.98
C GLU A 155 -13.59 29.69 -18.81
N ALA A 156 -12.48 29.38 -19.48
CA ALA A 156 -12.29 28.15 -20.23
C ALA A 156 -11.63 27.02 -19.43
N TYR A 157 -11.08 27.32 -18.25
CA TYR A 157 -10.36 26.34 -17.43
C TYR A 157 -11.28 25.21 -16.96
N ASP A 158 -10.73 23.99 -16.90
CA ASP A 158 -11.44 22.82 -16.42
C ASP A 158 -11.39 22.74 -14.88
N PHE A 159 -12.46 23.19 -14.24
CA PHE A 159 -12.58 23.16 -12.77
C PHE A 159 -12.88 21.77 -12.20
N THR A 160 -13.17 20.76 -13.04
CA THR A 160 -13.31 19.37 -12.56
C THR A 160 -11.98 18.77 -12.09
N SER A 161 -10.86 19.41 -12.45
CA SER A 161 -9.52 19.07 -11.95
C SER A 161 -9.35 19.33 -10.45
N PHE A 162 -10.13 20.24 -9.84
CA PHE A 162 -10.03 20.54 -8.41
C PHE A 162 -10.85 19.56 -7.57
N SER A 163 -10.21 18.95 -6.57
CA SER A 163 -10.87 18.03 -5.64
C SER A 163 -10.26 18.13 -4.25
N TYR A 164 -10.65 17.25 -3.33
CA TYR A 164 -9.99 17.09 -2.04
C TYR A 164 -9.82 15.60 -1.72
N ALA A 165 -8.81 15.28 -0.92
CA ALA A 165 -8.67 13.94 -0.33
C ALA A 165 -8.97 14.02 1.17
N THR A 166 -9.78 13.09 1.68
CA THR A 166 -10.06 12.94 3.10
C THR A 166 -8.87 12.29 3.81
N ILE A 167 -8.75 12.52 5.13
CA ILE A 167 -7.72 11.85 5.92
C ILE A 167 -7.88 10.32 5.89
N ASP A 168 -9.11 9.83 5.82
CA ASP A 168 -9.39 8.39 5.78
C ASP A 168 -8.92 7.77 4.46
N GLU A 169 -9.19 8.40 3.31
CA GLU A 169 -8.68 7.96 2.00
C GLU A 169 -7.15 7.97 1.97
N ILE A 170 -6.53 9.04 2.48
CA ILE A 170 -5.06 9.15 2.56
C ILE A 170 -4.49 8.00 3.41
N LEU A 171 -5.10 7.73 4.57
CA LEU A 171 -4.64 6.68 5.48
C LEU A 171 -4.87 5.27 4.92
N ASP A 172 -6.00 5.02 4.26
CA ASP A 172 -6.30 3.73 3.67
C ASP A 172 -5.38 3.40 2.49
N ASP A 173 -5.00 4.41 1.70
CA ASP A 173 -4.02 4.24 0.65
C ASP A 173 -2.59 4.15 1.19
N HIS A 174 -2.20 5.00 2.16
CA HIS A 174 -0.87 4.93 2.79
C HIS A 174 -0.64 3.55 3.46
N ARG A 175 -1.69 2.93 3.99
CA ARG A 175 -1.62 1.57 4.60
C ARG A 175 -1.19 0.47 3.63
N LYS A 176 -1.32 0.70 2.33
CA LYS A 176 -0.90 -0.24 1.28
C LYS A 176 0.58 -0.09 0.93
N THR A 177 1.26 0.94 1.47
CA THR A 177 2.64 1.26 1.15
C THR A 177 3.62 0.63 2.14
N THR A 178 4.86 0.42 1.71
CA THR A 178 5.95 -0.06 2.58
C THR A 178 6.28 0.88 3.75
N TYR A 179 5.87 2.14 3.65
CA TYR A 179 6.14 3.16 4.68
C TYR A 179 5.19 3.09 5.89
N TRP A 180 4.07 2.38 5.78
CA TRP A 180 3.07 2.36 6.84
C TRP A 180 3.62 1.81 8.16
N ALA A 181 4.31 0.66 8.11
CA ALA A 181 4.81 -0.01 9.31
C ALA A 181 5.87 0.84 10.04
N SER A 182 6.84 1.40 9.33
CA SER A 182 7.88 2.24 9.93
C SER A 182 7.30 3.52 10.52
N ARG A 183 6.27 4.10 9.89
CA ARG A 183 5.63 5.34 10.35
C ARG A 183 4.70 5.15 11.54
N PHE A 184 3.90 4.09 11.57
CA PHE A 184 2.81 3.91 12.54
C PHE A 184 3.03 2.75 13.51
N GLY A 185 4.29 2.36 13.74
CA GLY A 185 4.65 1.45 14.83
C GLY A 185 4.38 -0.03 14.55
N GLY A 186 4.61 -0.47 13.31
CA GLY A 186 4.69 -1.88 12.92
C GLY A 186 3.35 -2.57 12.65
N ALA A 187 2.23 -1.90 12.80
CA ALA A 187 0.92 -2.50 12.60
C ALA A 187 0.57 -2.61 11.11
N LEU A 188 0.85 -3.75 10.49
CA LEU A 188 0.49 -4.01 9.10
C LEU A 188 -1.01 -4.38 8.94
N PRO A 189 -1.65 -4.08 7.81
CA PRO A 189 -3.01 -4.56 7.52
C PRO A 189 -3.03 -6.10 7.51
N PRO A 190 -4.17 -6.73 7.83
CA PRO A 190 -4.26 -8.19 7.80
C PRO A 190 -4.13 -8.71 6.37
N ALA A 191 -3.28 -9.72 6.18
CA ALA A 191 -3.21 -10.45 4.92
C ALA A 191 -4.55 -11.14 4.59
N PRO A 192 -4.91 -11.23 3.29
CA PRO A 192 -6.04 -12.05 2.86
C PRO A 192 -5.78 -13.53 3.17
N GLY A 193 -6.85 -14.33 3.23
CA GLY A 193 -6.72 -15.78 3.29
C GLY A 193 -6.25 -16.36 1.96
N GLY A 194 -5.57 -17.50 2.01
CA GLY A 194 -5.18 -18.23 0.82
C GLY A 194 -6.38 -18.85 0.09
N VAL A 195 -6.26 -18.98 -1.23
CA VAL A 195 -7.22 -19.71 -2.06
C VAL A 195 -6.54 -20.96 -2.58
N THR A 196 -6.95 -22.12 -2.07
CA THR A 196 -6.43 -23.42 -2.52
C THR A 196 -7.15 -23.85 -3.80
N PRO A 197 -6.44 -24.01 -4.94
CA PRO A 197 -7.04 -24.51 -6.17
C PRO A 197 -7.51 -25.97 -6.02
N SER A 198 -8.50 -26.38 -6.82
CA SER A 198 -8.98 -27.77 -6.79
C SER A 198 -7.90 -28.74 -7.29
N ALA A 199 -7.27 -28.43 -8.42
CA ALA A 199 -6.15 -29.19 -8.98
C ALA A 199 -4.82 -28.80 -8.34
N ILE A 200 -3.87 -29.74 -8.30
CA ILE A 200 -2.49 -29.48 -7.87
C ILE A 200 -1.82 -28.56 -8.90
N ALA A 201 -1.30 -27.42 -8.45
CA ALA A 201 -0.59 -26.48 -9.32
C ALA A 201 0.92 -26.79 -9.37
N PRO A 202 1.63 -26.41 -10.45
CA PRO A 202 3.09 -26.55 -10.52
C PRO A 202 3.82 -25.86 -9.36
N SER A 203 3.26 -24.77 -8.83
CA SER A 203 3.81 -24.02 -7.70
C SER A 203 3.84 -24.79 -6.38
N GLU A 204 3.10 -25.90 -6.25
CA GLU A 204 3.06 -26.72 -5.03
C GLU A 204 3.56 -28.16 -5.25
N ALA A 205 3.89 -28.53 -6.49
CA ALA A 205 4.16 -29.91 -6.86
C ALA A 205 5.30 -30.55 -6.05
N VAL A 206 6.38 -29.80 -5.82
CA VAL A 206 7.58 -30.32 -5.15
C VAL A 206 7.29 -30.73 -3.71
N TYR A 207 6.61 -29.89 -2.92
CA TYR A 207 6.28 -30.27 -1.55
C TYR A 207 5.19 -31.34 -1.51
N VAL A 208 4.27 -31.35 -2.49
CA VAL A 208 3.23 -32.39 -2.59
C VAL A 208 3.86 -33.75 -2.83
N ASP A 209 4.83 -33.87 -3.73
CA ASP A 209 5.55 -35.12 -4.00
C ASP A 209 6.25 -35.63 -2.74
N LYS A 210 6.95 -34.76 -2.01
CA LYS A 210 7.57 -35.11 -0.71
C LYS A 210 6.56 -35.55 0.33
N LEU A 211 5.36 -34.97 0.33
CA LEU A 211 4.30 -35.32 1.25
C LEU A 211 3.71 -36.70 0.91
N LEU A 212 3.61 -37.05 -0.38
CA LEU A 212 3.23 -38.40 -0.82
C LEU A 212 4.29 -39.45 -0.40
N GLU A 213 5.57 -39.10 -0.41
CA GLU A 213 6.64 -39.98 0.11
C GLU A 213 6.50 -40.22 1.62
N VAL A 214 6.13 -39.19 2.40
CA VAL A 214 5.84 -39.32 3.83
C VAL A 214 4.66 -40.28 4.06
N TYR A 215 3.59 -40.13 3.28
CA TYR A 215 2.43 -41.03 3.38
C TYR A 215 2.77 -42.46 2.97
N SER A 216 3.61 -42.63 1.95
CA SER A 216 4.05 -43.95 1.50
C SER A 216 4.79 -44.71 2.60
N GLU A 217 5.70 -44.04 3.30
CA GLU A 217 6.45 -44.64 4.41
C GLU A 217 5.50 -45.03 5.55
N GLN A 218 4.61 -44.12 5.95
CA GLN A 218 3.70 -44.35 7.07
C GLN A 218 2.68 -45.45 6.80
N ALA A 219 2.20 -45.57 5.56
CA ALA A 219 1.22 -46.56 5.16
C ALA A 219 1.84 -47.92 4.77
N GLY A 220 3.17 -47.97 4.56
CA GLY A 220 3.88 -49.18 4.15
C GLY A 220 3.56 -49.63 2.72
N ASN A 221 2.93 -48.77 1.92
CA ASN A 221 2.63 -48.99 0.51
C ASN A 221 3.09 -47.79 -0.34
N VAL A 222 3.41 -48.02 -1.60
CA VAL A 222 3.90 -46.95 -2.49
C VAL A 222 2.73 -46.07 -2.93
N ILE A 223 2.82 -44.77 -2.67
CA ILE A 223 1.89 -43.72 -3.11
C ILE A 223 2.68 -42.78 -4.01
N THR A 224 2.35 -42.77 -5.31
CA THR A 224 3.09 -42.01 -6.34
C THR A 224 2.33 -40.79 -6.84
N CYS A 225 1.01 -40.77 -6.66
CA CYS A 225 0.17 -39.66 -7.11
C CYS A 225 -1.03 -39.46 -6.19
N VAL A 226 -1.69 -38.30 -6.32
CA VAL A 226 -2.87 -37.96 -5.51
C VAL A 226 -4.03 -38.95 -5.73
N ALA A 227 -4.13 -39.58 -6.90
CA ALA A 227 -5.18 -40.57 -7.16
C ALA A 227 -5.03 -41.84 -6.30
N ASP A 228 -3.81 -42.17 -5.87
CA ASP A 228 -3.55 -43.31 -4.98
C ASP A 228 -4.15 -43.07 -3.57
N LEU A 229 -4.38 -41.81 -3.19
CA LEU A 229 -5.05 -41.44 -1.93
C LEU A 229 -6.57 -41.70 -1.94
N ASN A 230 -7.15 -42.13 -3.08
CA ASN A 230 -8.56 -42.50 -3.15
C ASN A 230 -8.91 -43.70 -2.24
N ALA A 231 -7.92 -44.53 -1.91
CA ALA A 231 -8.08 -45.64 -0.95
C ALA A 231 -7.76 -45.25 0.50
N HIS A 232 -7.33 -44.00 0.75
CA HIS A 232 -6.80 -43.55 2.03
C HIS A 232 -7.39 -42.19 2.45
N ASP A 233 -8.63 -42.19 2.94
CA ASP A 233 -9.36 -40.95 3.29
C ASP A 233 -8.56 -40.07 4.27
N GLN A 234 -7.88 -40.66 5.26
CA GLN A 234 -7.06 -39.90 6.22
C GLN A 234 -5.94 -39.07 5.55
N TRP A 235 -5.30 -39.62 4.51
CA TRP A 235 -4.19 -38.96 3.81
C TRP A 235 -4.69 -37.96 2.77
N ARG A 236 -5.86 -38.22 2.18
CA ARG A 236 -6.54 -37.23 1.33
C ARG A 236 -6.94 -36.00 2.13
N ASP A 237 -7.50 -36.20 3.31
CA ASP A 237 -7.89 -35.13 4.23
C ASP A 237 -6.69 -34.37 4.77
N ASP A 238 -5.60 -35.07 5.11
CA ASP A 238 -4.36 -34.41 5.54
C ASP A 238 -3.73 -33.60 4.40
N LEU A 239 -3.61 -34.16 3.19
CA LEU A 239 -3.10 -33.44 2.02
C LEU A 239 -3.87 -32.13 1.81
N GLN A 240 -5.20 -32.18 1.84
CA GLN A 240 -6.01 -30.97 1.68
C GLN A 240 -5.72 -29.93 2.77
N LYS A 241 -5.49 -30.34 4.03
CA LYS A 241 -5.09 -29.43 5.12
C LYS A 241 -3.71 -28.83 4.88
N GLN A 242 -2.74 -29.61 4.40
CA GLN A 242 -1.40 -29.12 4.09
C GLN A 242 -1.43 -28.11 2.93
N ARG A 243 -2.25 -28.37 1.90
CA ARG A 243 -2.46 -27.44 0.78
C ARG A 243 -3.07 -26.12 1.23
N VAL A 244 -4.06 -26.16 2.12
CA VAL A 244 -4.63 -24.94 2.71
C VAL A 244 -3.56 -24.13 3.46
N ARG A 245 -2.70 -24.79 4.25
CA ARG A 245 -1.58 -24.12 4.93
C ARG A 245 -0.61 -23.47 3.94
N PHE A 246 -0.23 -24.19 2.89
CA PHE A 246 0.67 -23.68 1.84
C PHE A 246 0.10 -22.41 1.19
N TYR A 247 -1.15 -22.44 0.74
CA TYR A 247 -1.75 -21.26 0.09
C TYR A 247 -2.05 -20.10 1.06
N ASP A 248 -2.34 -20.38 2.33
CA ASP A 248 -2.41 -19.34 3.37
C ASP A 248 -1.04 -18.65 3.52
N ALA A 249 0.06 -19.40 3.46
CA ALA A 249 1.41 -18.83 3.50
C ALA A 249 1.77 -18.08 2.20
N GLU A 250 1.43 -18.59 1.01
CA GLU A 250 1.65 -17.89 -0.26
C GLU A 250 0.94 -16.53 -0.29
N ALA A 251 -0.34 -16.50 0.08
CA ALA A 251 -1.10 -15.25 0.14
C ALA A 251 -0.53 -14.26 1.16
N PHE A 252 -0.09 -14.77 2.32
CA PHE A 252 0.56 -13.98 3.35
C PHE A 252 1.87 -13.34 2.86
N MET A 253 2.76 -14.15 2.25
CA MET A 253 4.04 -13.65 1.77
C MET A 253 3.87 -12.67 0.62
N ALA A 254 2.99 -12.97 -0.34
CA ALA A 254 2.70 -12.06 -1.45
C ALA A 254 2.15 -10.71 -0.96
N HIS A 255 1.24 -10.73 0.02
CA HIS A 255 0.65 -9.51 0.55
C HIS A 255 1.68 -8.60 1.23
N TYR A 256 2.60 -9.17 2.01
CA TYR A 256 3.58 -8.38 2.75
C TYR A 256 4.86 -8.08 1.97
N ARG A 257 5.15 -8.81 0.89
CA ARG A 257 6.24 -8.49 -0.04
C ARG A 257 6.15 -7.04 -0.53
N ASP A 258 4.94 -6.58 -0.87
CA ASP A 258 4.72 -5.23 -1.39
C ASP A 258 4.59 -4.16 -0.27
N GLN A 259 4.52 -4.58 1.00
CA GLN A 259 4.28 -3.70 2.15
C GLN A 259 5.43 -3.66 3.16
N THR A 260 6.52 -4.35 2.88
CA THR A 260 7.67 -4.42 3.77
C THR A 260 8.96 -4.17 3.01
N GLU A 261 10.05 -3.93 3.74
CA GLU A 261 11.36 -3.76 3.13
C GLU A 261 11.87 -5.08 2.52
N PRO A 262 12.61 -5.03 1.39
CA PRO A 262 13.23 -6.22 0.81
C PRO A 262 14.05 -6.99 1.86
N GLY A 263 13.91 -8.32 1.91
CA GLY A 263 14.56 -9.17 2.91
C GLY A 263 13.67 -9.54 4.10
N THR A 264 12.59 -8.79 4.36
CA THR A 264 11.70 -9.05 5.52
C THR A 264 11.03 -10.44 5.45
N ILE A 265 10.64 -10.85 4.25
CA ILE A 265 9.95 -12.12 4.01
C ILE A 265 10.93 -13.29 4.11
N GLU A 266 12.12 -13.10 3.55
CA GLU A 266 13.21 -14.07 3.55
C GLU A 266 13.70 -14.33 4.98
N ASP A 267 13.94 -13.27 5.75
CA ASP A 267 14.32 -13.36 7.17
C ASP A 267 13.23 -14.03 8.02
N PHE A 268 11.95 -13.70 7.78
CA PHE A 268 10.85 -14.38 8.46
C PHE A 268 10.80 -15.89 8.19
N ALA A 269 11.05 -16.30 6.93
CA ALA A 269 11.12 -17.71 6.57
C ALA A 269 12.36 -18.41 7.16
N GLU A 270 13.49 -17.71 7.22
CA GLU A 270 14.73 -18.18 7.85
C GLU A 270 14.52 -18.50 9.33
N GLN A 271 13.91 -17.58 10.08
CA GLN A 271 13.65 -17.80 11.50
C GLN A 271 12.69 -18.97 11.77
N ILE A 272 11.78 -19.26 10.83
CA ILE A 272 10.96 -20.49 10.90
C ILE A 272 11.81 -21.72 10.59
N HIS A 273 12.68 -21.65 9.58
CA HIS A 273 13.63 -22.72 9.26
C HIS A 273 14.49 -23.08 10.49
N ASP A 274 15.10 -22.09 11.14
CA ASP A 274 15.94 -22.27 12.33
C ASP A 274 15.19 -22.91 13.50
N ALA A 275 13.87 -22.65 13.60
CA ALA A 275 13.03 -23.27 14.61
C ALA A 275 12.68 -24.74 14.30
N ILE A 276 12.53 -25.10 13.02
CA ILE A 276 12.10 -26.46 12.63
C ILE A 276 13.27 -27.42 12.41
N GLU A 277 14.44 -26.95 11.98
CA GLU A 277 15.61 -27.78 11.69
C GLU A 277 15.98 -28.73 12.85
N PRO A 278 16.17 -28.26 14.10
CA PRO A 278 16.50 -29.16 15.21
C PRO A 278 15.36 -30.12 15.56
N ALA A 279 14.11 -29.70 15.38
CA ALA A 279 12.94 -30.55 15.64
C ALA A 279 12.84 -31.71 14.63
N ILE A 280 13.14 -31.43 13.35
CA ILE A 280 13.20 -32.44 12.29
C ILE A 280 14.39 -33.40 12.53
N ALA A 281 15.56 -32.88 12.91
CA ALA A 281 16.76 -33.67 13.13
C ALA A 281 16.64 -34.68 14.29
N ALA A 282 15.75 -34.42 15.25
CA ALA A 282 15.49 -35.32 16.37
C ALA A 282 14.65 -36.56 16.00
N GLU A 283 14.05 -36.58 14.82
CA GLU A 283 13.13 -37.63 14.36
C GLU A 283 13.72 -38.41 13.17
N SER A 284 13.50 -39.72 13.14
CA SER A 284 13.97 -40.61 12.08
C SER A 284 12.89 -41.05 11.09
N VAL A 285 11.62 -41.02 11.51
CA VAL A 285 10.46 -41.39 10.69
C VAL A 285 9.91 -40.15 10.01
N ALA A 286 9.62 -40.22 8.71
CA ALA A 286 9.24 -39.08 7.90
C ALA A 286 7.94 -38.40 8.38
N PHE A 287 6.97 -39.20 8.83
CA PHE A 287 5.73 -38.67 9.41
C PHE A 287 5.97 -37.94 10.75
N SER A 288 6.87 -38.46 11.60
CA SER A 288 7.29 -37.78 12.83
C SER A 288 8.03 -36.49 12.52
N ARG A 289 8.92 -36.49 11.52
CA ARG A 289 9.65 -35.30 11.05
C ARG A 289 8.70 -34.19 10.55
N LEU A 290 7.69 -34.55 9.74
CA LEU A 290 6.64 -33.62 9.31
C LEU A 290 5.88 -33.05 10.51
N THR A 291 5.47 -33.91 11.44
CA THR A 291 4.71 -33.50 12.63
C THR A 291 5.53 -32.59 13.54
N ALA A 292 6.80 -32.90 13.75
CA ALA A 292 7.74 -32.10 14.52
C ALA A 292 7.95 -30.72 13.88
N ALA A 293 8.17 -30.66 12.56
CA ALA A 293 8.30 -29.40 11.82
C ALA A 293 7.06 -28.51 11.96
N LEU A 294 5.86 -29.07 11.73
CA LEU A 294 4.61 -28.32 11.81
C LEU A 294 4.28 -27.86 13.24
N THR A 295 4.73 -28.62 14.25
CA THR A 295 4.55 -28.28 15.67
C THR A 295 5.49 -27.15 16.07
N ALA A 296 6.78 -27.27 15.74
CA ALA A 296 7.78 -26.24 16.01
C ALA A 296 7.42 -24.91 15.29
N ALA A 297 7.02 -24.96 14.02
CA ALA A 297 6.55 -23.78 13.30
C ALA A 297 5.26 -23.17 13.90
N ALA A 298 4.33 -23.99 14.41
CA ALA A 298 3.15 -23.47 15.08
C ALA A 298 3.50 -22.69 16.36
N GLN A 299 4.55 -23.10 17.07
CA GLN A 299 4.96 -22.53 18.36
C GLN A 299 5.99 -21.40 18.23
N THR A 300 6.75 -21.34 17.14
CA THR A 300 7.76 -20.29 16.95
C THR A 300 7.16 -18.89 16.90
N THR A 301 7.91 -17.92 17.40
CA THR A 301 7.56 -16.49 17.39
C THR A 301 8.72 -15.75 16.76
N PRO A 302 8.77 -15.65 15.41
CA PRO A 302 9.85 -14.94 14.73
C PRO A 302 9.94 -13.49 15.21
N ALA A 303 11.15 -12.95 15.33
CA ALA A 303 11.40 -11.54 15.55
C ALA A 303 11.21 -10.79 14.22
N SER A 304 9.95 -10.51 13.87
CA SER A 304 9.58 -9.85 12.61
C SER A 304 8.34 -8.98 12.79
N ILE A 305 8.22 -7.94 11.95
CA ILE A 305 7.01 -7.09 11.86
C ILE A 305 5.78 -7.89 11.38
N LEU A 306 6.00 -9.06 10.77
CA LEU A 306 4.96 -9.97 10.29
C LEU A 306 4.33 -10.82 11.40
N THR A 307 5.05 -10.99 12.52
CA THR A 307 4.70 -11.93 13.59
C THR A 307 3.31 -11.72 14.19
N PRO A 308 2.83 -10.48 14.44
CA PRO A 308 1.47 -10.25 14.94
C PRO A 308 0.38 -10.77 14.00
N SER A 309 0.65 -10.85 12.70
CA SER A 309 -0.29 -11.32 11.67
C SER A 309 -0.09 -12.79 11.29
N ALA A 310 1.06 -13.38 11.61
CA ALA A 310 1.43 -14.75 11.25
C ALA A 310 0.68 -15.81 12.06
N LYS A 311 -0.54 -16.13 11.62
CA LYS A 311 -1.35 -17.20 12.22
C LYS A 311 -0.64 -18.56 12.15
N VAL A 312 -1.05 -19.49 13.01
CA VAL A 312 -0.50 -20.86 13.08
C VAL A 312 -0.40 -21.52 11.70
N ARG A 313 -1.46 -21.43 10.88
CA ARG A 313 -1.47 -22.03 9.54
C ARG A 313 -0.46 -21.41 8.58
N VAL A 314 -0.23 -20.09 8.68
CA VAL A 314 0.79 -19.41 7.88
C VAL A 314 2.16 -19.97 8.23
N LYS A 315 2.51 -20.02 9.51
CA LYS A 315 3.81 -20.55 9.97
C LYS A 315 4.02 -22.00 9.54
N GLN A 316 2.97 -22.82 9.65
CA GLN A 316 2.97 -24.20 9.15
C GLN A 316 3.14 -24.28 7.62
N GLY A 317 2.49 -23.38 6.88
CA GLY A 317 2.62 -23.27 5.43
C GLY A 317 4.02 -22.87 4.98
N VAL A 318 4.74 -22.07 5.77
CA VAL A 318 6.15 -21.75 5.49
C VAL A 318 7.01 -23.01 5.47
N CYS A 319 6.75 -24.02 6.31
CA CYS A 319 7.44 -25.31 6.22
C CYS A 319 7.28 -25.96 4.85
N HIS A 320 6.08 -25.86 4.26
CA HIS A 320 5.81 -26.37 2.93
C HIS A 320 6.50 -25.53 1.85
N GLN A 321 6.52 -24.20 1.97
CA GLN A 321 7.29 -23.33 1.08
C GLN A 321 8.78 -23.66 1.09
N LEU A 322 9.37 -23.83 2.28
CA LEU A 322 10.77 -24.23 2.45
C LEU A 322 11.07 -25.61 1.86
N ALA A 323 10.10 -26.54 1.92
CA ALA A 323 10.20 -27.83 1.25
C ALA A 323 10.00 -27.73 -0.27
N ASN A 324 9.31 -26.71 -0.76
CA ASN A 324 9.00 -26.52 -2.17
C ASN A 324 10.08 -25.75 -2.95
N ASN A 325 10.89 -24.94 -2.25
CA ASN A 325 11.93 -24.09 -2.86
C ASN A 325 13.11 -24.90 -3.45
N ASP A 326 13.75 -24.33 -4.47
CA ASP A 326 14.72 -24.97 -5.38
C ASP A 326 15.85 -25.78 -4.69
N PRO A 327 16.41 -26.81 -5.37
CA PRO A 327 17.49 -27.63 -4.83
C PRO A 327 18.78 -26.84 -4.47
N PRO A 328 19.47 -27.21 -3.39
CA PRO A 328 19.10 -28.25 -2.43
C PRO A 328 17.94 -27.78 -1.55
N TYR A 329 16.88 -28.59 -1.51
CA TYR A 329 15.68 -28.26 -0.77
C TYR A 329 16.01 -27.95 0.68
N ARG A 330 15.51 -26.84 1.19
CA ARG A 330 15.82 -26.41 2.57
C ARG A 330 15.19 -27.32 3.63
N VAL A 331 14.07 -27.97 3.28
CA VAL A 331 13.38 -28.93 4.17
C VAL A 331 13.09 -30.22 3.41
N CYS A 332 13.44 -31.35 4.04
CA CYS A 332 13.06 -32.69 3.62
C CYS A 332 12.58 -33.51 4.82
N TRP A 333 11.37 -34.06 4.70
CA TRP A 333 10.78 -34.89 5.76
C TRP A 333 11.23 -36.33 5.67
N LYS A 334 11.50 -36.85 4.47
CA LYS A 334 12.12 -38.17 4.30
C LYS A 334 13.64 -38.01 4.29
N ALA A 335 14.33 -38.75 5.16
CA ALA A 335 15.78 -38.67 5.34
C ALA A 335 16.54 -39.38 4.21
#